data_AF-A0A972KAY9-F1
#
_entry.id   AF-A0A972KAY9-F1
#
_cell.length_a   1.000
_cell.length_b   1.000
_cell.length_c   1.000
_cell.angle_alpha   90.00
_cell.angle_beta   90.00
_cell.angle_gamma   90.00
#
_symmetry.space_group_name_H-M   'P 1'
#
loop_
_entity.id
_entity.type
_entity.pdbx_description
1 polymer ?
#
loop_
_entity_poly.entity_id
_entity_poly.type
_entity_poly.pdbx_seq_one_letter_code
_entity_poly.pdbx_strand_id
1 'polypeptide(L)'
;MTHENEHENDHEDHLAPAYVALDEAEVALADLEARCCKPERSPRMQALADTLAEVRSGLENVNSDHAAADQVYDTLGDAGSQIGWLQVGCCAPNRLPLYHTLLENLTVTQRAVKKATGGGH
;
A
#
# COMPACT_ATOMS: atom_id res chain seq x y z
N MET A 1 -39.34 -25.93 -15.27
CA MET A 1 -39.82 -24.70 -14.59
C MET A 1 -39.68 -24.96 -13.12
N THR A 2 -38.73 -24.42 -12.39
CA THR A 2 -37.92 -23.20 -12.55
C THR A 2 -36.61 -23.45 -11.80
N HIS A 3 -35.47 -23.31 -12.48
CA HIS A 3 -34.15 -23.39 -11.86
C HIS A 3 -33.97 -22.22 -10.90
N GLU A 4 -33.29 -22.54 -9.81
CA GLU A 4 -33.05 -21.71 -8.64
C GLU A 4 -32.29 -20.42 -8.99
N ASN A 5 -32.67 -19.33 -8.32
CA ASN A 5 -31.97 -18.06 -8.37
C ASN A 5 -30.62 -18.20 -7.65
N GLU A 6 -29.57 -18.50 -8.41
CA GLU A 6 -28.18 -18.29 -8.01
C GLU A 6 -27.86 -16.80 -8.22
N HIS A 7 -28.28 -15.96 -7.28
CA HIS A 7 -27.71 -14.61 -7.12
C HIS A 7 -26.61 -14.74 -6.06
N GLU A 8 -25.56 -15.48 -6.43
CA GLU A 8 -24.36 -15.64 -5.61
C GLU A 8 -23.58 -14.32 -5.64
N ASN A 9 -23.15 -13.86 -4.48
CA ASN A 9 -22.63 -12.51 -4.26
C ASN A 9 -21.29 -12.31 -4.99
N ASP A 10 -21.32 -11.73 -6.18
CA ASP A 10 -20.17 -11.22 -6.92
C ASP A 10 -19.71 -9.87 -6.35
N HIS A 11 -19.50 -9.82 -5.03
CA HIS A 11 -18.78 -8.70 -4.41
C HIS A 11 -17.30 -8.95 -4.71
N GLU A 12 -16.87 -8.61 -5.93
CA GLU A 12 -15.45 -8.58 -6.31
C GLU A 12 -14.66 -7.99 -5.14
N ASP A 13 -13.72 -8.76 -4.58
CA ASP A 13 -12.79 -8.27 -3.57
C ASP A 13 -11.80 -7.31 -4.26
N HIS A 14 -12.29 -6.11 -4.57
CA HIS A 14 -11.54 -5.05 -5.21
C HIS A 14 -10.31 -4.62 -4.38
N LEU A 15 -10.24 -5.03 -3.12
CA LEU A 15 -9.12 -4.80 -2.20
C LEU A 15 -8.09 -5.93 -2.19
N ALA A 16 -8.38 -7.13 -2.73
CA ALA A 16 -7.39 -8.20 -2.81
C ALA A 16 -6.05 -7.76 -3.46
N PRO A 17 -6.03 -6.95 -4.54
CA PRO A 17 -4.78 -6.42 -5.10
C PRO A 17 -4.05 -5.45 -4.15
N ALA A 18 -4.78 -4.76 -3.26
CA ALA A 18 -4.19 -3.85 -2.28
C ALA A 18 -3.38 -4.62 -1.22
N TYR A 19 -3.93 -5.72 -0.69
CA TYR A 19 -3.23 -6.55 0.29
C TYR A 19 -1.98 -7.19 -0.29
N VAL A 20 -2.06 -7.74 -1.51
CA VAL A 20 -0.89 -8.30 -2.21
C VAL A 20 0.19 -7.24 -2.42
N ALA A 21 -0.20 -6.04 -2.86
CA ALA A 21 0.74 -4.95 -3.06
C ALA A 21 1.41 -4.49 -1.75
N LEU A 22 0.66 -4.45 -0.64
CA LEU A 22 1.22 -4.15 0.67
C LEU A 22 2.20 -5.22 1.15
N ASP A 23 1.90 -6.50 0.96
CA ASP A 23 2.84 -7.60 1.26
C ASP A 23 4.15 -7.43 0.46
N GLU A 24 4.05 -7.12 -0.84
CA GLU A 24 5.24 -6.87 -1.68
C GLU A 24 6.01 -5.61 -1.26
N ALA A 25 5.32 -4.55 -0.83
CA ALA A 25 5.94 -3.34 -0.32
C ALA A 25 6.70 -3.61 0.99
N GLU A 26 6.13 -4.40 1.91
CA GLU A 26 6.79 -4.80 3.15
C GLU A 26 8.04 -5.65 2.88
N VAL A 27 7.96 -6.59 1.93
CA VAL A 27 9.13 -7.37 1.50
C VAL A 27 10.23 -6.45 0.93
N ALA A 28 9.86 -5.51 0.05
CA ALA A 28 10.82 -4.56 -0.52
C ALA A 28 11.46 -3.65 0.54
N LEU A 29 10.68 -3.25 1.56
CA LEU A 29 11.16 -2.45 2.68
C LEU A 29 12.15 -3.24 3.55
N ALA A 30 11.84 -4.50 3.87
CA ALA A 30 12.75 -5.38 4.60
C ALA A 30 14.06 -5.60 3.83
N ASP A 31 13.97 -5.80 2.51
CA ASP A 31 15.14 -5.92 1.64
C ASP A 31 15.98 -4.63 1.60
N LEU A 32 15.31 -3.48 1.62
CA LEU A 32 15.96 -2.18 1.67
C LEU A 32 16.68 -1.97 3.01
N GLU A 33 16.05 -2.37 4.12
CA GLU A 33 16.61 -2.32 5.47
C GLU A 33 17.84 -3.21 5.59
N ALA A 34 17.75 -4.48 5.16
CA ALA A 34 18.84 -5.44 5.19
C ALA A 34 20.08 -4.96 4.40
N ARG A 35 19.84 -4.18 3.35
CA ARG A 35 20.89 -3.59 2.51
C ARG A 35 21.34 -2.22 3.02
N CYS A 36 20.71 -1.62 4.02
CA CYS A 36 20.98 -0.26 4.46
C CYS A 36 22.33 -0.17 5.20
N CYS A 37 23.17 0.81 4.83
CA CYS A 37 24.48 0.99 5.48
C CYS A 37 24.44 1.83 6.77
N LYS A 38 23.28 2.40 7.15
CA LYS A 38 23.19 3.41 8.21
C LYS A 38 22.10 3.05 9.23
N PRO A 39 22.48 2.55 10.42
CA PRO A 39 21.56 2.28 11.52
C PRO A 39 20.73 3.51 11.92
N GLU A 40 21.29 4.71 11.75
CA GLU A 40 20.64 6.01 12.04
C GLU A 40 19.36 6.27 11.21
N ARG A 41 19.10 5.48 10.16
CA ARG A 41 17.87 5.53 9.35
C ARG A 41 16.79 4.55 9.81
N SER A 42 17.10 3.68 10.76
CA SER A 42 16.13 2.79 11.43
C SER A 42 14.83 3.52 11.79
N PRO A 43 14.83 4.75 12.36
CA PRO A 43 13.58 5.42 12.71
C PRO A 43 12.72 5.82 11.50
N ARG A 44 13.34 6.13 10.35
CA ARG A 44 12.61 6.48 9.11
C ARG A 44 12.08 5.25 8.40
N MET A 45 12.84 4.15 8.42
CA MET A 45 12.37 2.87 7.90
C MET A 45 11.24 2.32 8.76
N GLN A 46 11.37 2.43 10.09
CA GLN A 46 10.31 2.07 11.02
C GLN A 46 9.06 2.91 10.79
N ALA A 47 9.20 4.24 10.64
CA ALA A 47 8.05 5.10 10.33
C ALA A 47 7.33 4.66 9.04
N LEU A 48 8.07 4.25 8.00
CA LEU A 48 7.46 3.73 6.78
C LEU A 48 6.77 2.39 7.01
N ALA A 49 7.37 1.48 7.79
CA ALA A 49 6.73 0.22 8.17
C ALA A 49 5.42 0.46 8.95
N ASP A 50 5.44 1.38 9.91
CA ASP A 50 4.27 1.75 10.70
C ASP A 50 3.18 2.37 9.82
N THR A 51 3.57 3.22 8.86
CA THR A 51 2.64 3.84 7.91
C THR A 51 2.00 2.79 6.98
N LEU A 52 2.77 1.81 6.49
CA LEU A 52 2.22 0.70 5.69
C LEU A 52 1.25 -0.17 6.50
N ALA A 53 1.54 -0.41 7.78
CA ALA A 53 0.64 -1.11 8.67
C ALA A 53 -0.66 -0.32 8.90
N GLU A 54 -0.58 1.00 9.05
CA GLU A 54 -1.76 1.87 9.16
C GLU A 54 -2.62 1.83 7.90
N VAL A 55 -2.01 1.87 6.71
CA VAL A 55 -2.74 1.67 5.44
C VAL A 55 -3.46 0.33 5.46
N ARG A 56 -2.79 -0.76 5.83
CA ARG A 56 -3.37 -2.11 5.89
C ARG A 56 -4.59 -2.15 6.83
N SER A 57 -4.48 -1.60 8.03
CA SER A 57 -5.61 -1.53 8.98
C SER A 57 -6.74 -0.64 8.46
N GLY A 58 -6.42 0.43 7.73
CA GLY A 58 -7.42 1.30 7.10
C GLY A 58 -8.26 0.55 6.06
N LEU A 59 -7.64 -0.35 5.27
CA LEU A 59 -8.33 -1.14 4.23
C LEU A 59 -9.50 -1.96 4.77
N GLU A 60 -9.45 -2.41 6.03
CA GLU A 60 -10.52 -3.19 6.67
C GLU A 60 -11.87 -2.43 6.70
N ASN A 61 -11.81 -1.10 6.70
CA ASN A 61 -12.99 -0.24 6.87
C ASN A 61 -13.42 0.48 5.58
N VAL A 62 -12.61 0.44 4.52
CA VAL A 62 -12.83 1.19 3.26
C VAL A 62 -14.19 0.89 2.60
N ASN A 63 -14.66 -0.36 2.68
CA ASN A 63 -15.95 -0.74 2.09
C ASN A 63 -17.16 -0.26 2.90
N SER A 64 -16.96 0.10 4.17
CA SER A 64 -18.04 0.48 5.09
C SER A 64 -18.02 1.97 5.47
N ASP A 65 -16.91 2.66 5.24
CA ASP A 65 -16.72 4.06 5.60
C ASP A 65 -15.91 4.81 4.53
N HIS A 66 -16.56 5.77 3.87
CA HIS A 66 -15.89 6.64 2.90
C HIS A 66 -14.79 7.51 3.54
N ALA A 67 -14.95 7.91 4.81
CA ALA A 67 -13.92 8.67 5.51
C ALA A 67 -12.65 7.81 5.75
N ALA A 68 -12.81 6.50 5.93
CA ALA A 68 -11.68 5.57 6.02
C ALA A 68 -10.90 5.49 4.69
N ALA A 69 -11.58 5.60 3.55
CA ALA A 69 -10.91 5.65 2.25
C ALA A 69 -10.10 6.94 2.06
N ASP A 70 -10.66 8.09 2.43
CA ASP A 70 -9.94 9.36 2.42
C ASP A 70 -8.71 9.31 3.33
N GLN A 71 -8.84 8.76 4.53
CA GLN A 71 -7.71 8.55 5.43
C GLN A 71 -6.64 7.64 4.82
N VAL A 72 -7.04 6.52 4.20
CA VAL A 72 -6.10 5.63 3.50
C VAL A 72 -5.36 6.37 2.37
N TYR A 73 -6.02 7.26 1.63
CA TYR A 73 -5.34 8.07 0.61
C TYR A 73 -4.31 9.03 1.20
N ASP A 74 -4.63 9.70 2.29
CA ASP A 74 -3.71 10.60 2.97
C ASP A 74 -2.49 9.82 3.50
N THR A 75 -2.72 8.68 4.16
CA THR A 75 -1.65 7.81 4.67
C THR A 75 -0.78 7.24 3.54
N LEU A 76 -1.36 6.89 2.39
CA LEU A 76 -0.60 6.50 1.19
C LEU A 76 0.29 7.64 0.65
N GLY A 77 -0.21 8.89 0.69
CA GLY A 77 0.55 10.08 0.33
C GLY A 77 1.75 10.31 1.26
N ASP A 78 1.55 10.08 2.56
CA ASP A 78 2.62 10.14 3.56
C ASP A 78 3.67 9.05 3.32
N ALA A 79 3.26 7.81 3.05
CA ALA A 79 4.17 6.71 2.70
C ALA A 79 5.01 7.07 1.46
N GLY A 80 4.39 7.60 0.41
CA GLY A 80 5.08 8.07 -0.80
C GLY A 80 6.12 9.17 -0.51
N SER A 81 5.77 10.13 0.35
CA SER A 81 6.68 11.18 0.80
C SER A 81 7.88 10.59 1.56
N GLN A 82 7.64 9.66 2.49
CA GLN A 82 8.69 8.99 3.26
C GLN A 82 9.66 8.21 2.36
N ILE A 83 9.14 7.51 1.33
CA ILE A 83 9.97 6.83 0.34
C ILE A 83 10.88 7.82 -0.41
N GLY A 84 10.35 8.97 -0.83
CA GLY A 84 11.13 10.02 -1.49
C GLY A 84 12.30 10.51 -0.63
N TRP A 85 12.05 10.72 0.67
CA TRP A 85 13.09 11.10 1.64
C TRP A 85 14.17 10.00 1.82
N LEU A 86 13.75 8.74 1.88
CA LEU A 86 14.68 7.61 1.96
C LEU A 86 15.56 7.53 0.71
N GLN A 87 14.96 7.65 -0.47
CA GLN A 87 15.63 7.60 -1.77
C GLN A 87 16.71 8.67 -1.90
N VAL A 88 16.38 9.96 -1.67
CA VAL A 88 17.34 11.08 -1.77
C VAL A 88 18.55 10.86 -0.87
N GLY A 89 18.32 10.29 0.30
CA GLY A 89 19.35 10.19 1.31
C GLY A 89 20.17 8.89 1.29
N CYS A 90 19.77 7.88 0.51
CA CYS A 90 20.40 6.55 0.48
C CYS A 90 20.53 6.08 -0.98
N CYS A 91 21.30 6.84 -1.77
CA CYS A 91 21.53 6.59 -3.18
C CYS A 91 22.64 5.56 -3.39
N ALA A 92 22.27 4.28 -3.48
CA ALA A 92 23.11 3.27 -4.13
C ALA A 92 22.32 2.69 -5.33
N PRO A 93 22.93 2.54 -6.52
CA PRO A 93 22.22 2.07 -7.73
C PRO A 93 21.48 0.75 -7.53
N ASN A 94 22.00 -0.14 -6.69
CA ASN A 94 21.40 -1.44 -6.36
C ASN A 94 20.14 -1.37 -5.47
N ARG A 95 19.78 -0.19 -4.94
CA ARG A 95 18.57 0.03 -4.12
C ARG A 95 17.47 0.78 -4.88
N LEU A 96 17.81 1.42 -6.00
CA LEU A 96 16.84 2.13 -6.84
C LEU A 96 15.64 1.25 -7.25
N PRO A 97 15.84 -0.03 -7.63
CA PRO A 97 14.70 -0.91 -7.94
C PRO A 97 13.76 -1.11 -6.76
N LEU A 98 14.27 -1.19 -5.53
CA LEU A 98 13.44 -1.39 -4.33
C LEU A 98 12.55 -0.17 -4.05
N TYR A 99 13.07 1.05 -4.24
CA TYR A 99 12.25 2.25 -4.13
C TYR A 99 11.16 2.32 -5.21
N HIS A 100 11.46 1.87 -6.43
CA HIS A 100 10.47 1.79 -7.49
C HIS A 100 9.36 0.78 -7.15
N THR A 101 9.74 -0.43 -6.69
CA THR A 101 8.80 -1.45 -6.22
C THR A 101 7.90 -0.93 -5.11
N LEU A 102 8.44 -0.19 -4.14
CA LEU A 102 7.63 0.43 -3.09
C LEU A 102 6.59 1.40 -3.67
N LEU A 103 7.01 2.36 -4.51
CA LEU A 103 6.10 3.35 -5.11
C LEU A 103 5.04 2.72 -6.04
N GLU A 104 5.43 1.70 -6.78
CA GLU A 104 4.55 0.97 -7.68
C GLU A 104 3.46 0.23 -6.89
N ASN A 105 3.82 -0.41 -5.78
CA ASN A 105 2.87 -1.06 -4.89
C ASN A 105 1.95 -0.10 -4.15
N LEU A 106 2.43 1.10 -3.74
CA LEU A 106 1.53 2.15 -3.25
C LEU A 106 0.51 2.57 -4.31
N THR A 107 0.93 2.67 -5.57
CA THR A 107 0.04 3.02 -6.69
C THR A 107 -1.00 1.93 -6.94
N VAL A 108 -0.62 0.65 -6.86
CA VAL A 108 -1.56 -0.48 -6.97
C VAL A 108 -2.58 -0.43 -5.84
N THR A 109 -2.13 -0.22 -4.61
CA THR A 109 -2.98 -0.07 -3.41
C THR A 109 -3.98 1.07 -3.61
N GLN A 110 -3.51 2.25 -4.02
CA GLN A 110 -4.36 3.41 -4.28
C GLN A 110 -5.45 3.13 -5.32
N ARG A 111 -5.10 2.44 -6.42
CA ARG A 111 -6.04 2.08 -7.48
C ARG A 111 -7.08 1.07 -7.01
N ALA A 112 -6.69 0.12 -6.17
CA ALA A 112 -7.59 -0.87 -5.58
C ALA A 112 -8.61 -0.19 -4.65
N VAL A 113 -8.15 0.70 -3.76
CA VAL A 113 -9.03 1.53 -2.91
C VAL A 113 -10.01 2.34 -3.77
N LYS A 114 -9.52 2.98 -4.84
CA LYS A 114 -10.37 3.76 -5.75
C LYS A 114 -11.47 2.95 -6.42
N LYS A 115 -11.17 1.72 -6.81
CA LYS A 115 -12.16 0.79 -7.38
C LYS A 115 -13.17 0.37 -6.31
N ALA A 116 -12.70 0.01 -5.13
CA ALA A 116 -13.54 -0.42 -4.00
C ALA A 116 -14.54 0.67 -3.58
N THR A 117 -14.16 1.95 -3.64
CA THR A 117 -15.05 3.06 -3.29
C THR A 117 -15.89 3.60 -4.45
N GLY A 118 -15.90 2.94 -5.62
CA GLY A 118 -16.67 3.37 -6.78
C GLY A 118 -16.22 4.71 -7.38
N GLY A 119 -14.98 5.14 -7.09
CA GLY A 119 -14.41 6.40 -7.55
C GLY A 119 -14.01 6.39 -9.03
N GLY A 120 -14.90 6.02 -9.94
CA GLY A 120 -14.74 6.24 -11.37
C GLY A 120 -15.27 7.62 -11.74
N HIS A 121 -14.41 8.51 -12.22
CA HIS A 121 -14.85 9.69 -12.97
C HIS A 121 -15.30 9.26 -14.37
#